data_AF-A0A925H8G7-F1
#
_entry.id   AF-A0A925H8G7-F1
#
_cell.length_a   1.000
_cell.length_b   1.000
_cell.length_c   1.000
_cell.angle_alpha   90.00
_cell.angle_beta   90.00
_cell.angle_gamma   90.00
#
_symmetry.space_group_name_H-M   'P 1'
#
loop_
_entity.id
_entity.type
_entity.pdbx_description
1 polymer ?
#
loop_
_entity_poly.entity_id
_entity_poly.type
_entity_poly.pdbx_seq_one_letter_code
_entity_poly.pdbx_strand_id
1 'polypeptide(L)'
;MYRKSLIGSVGVLLFFYIISYHSANAQFSLTAQLRTRTEVRNGLGNLVLKGSGPAVFTSQRTRLSVGYKTTRLTVGVSIQDVRVWGQDASSISNADGNRLMLHEGWADLILANKADTSFKFRLLNYVSLKIGRQELMYDDVRLLGNLDWLQQARRHDMALLKTIHKGFQVDIGFAYNQNSDAFGITNTAYVPANIPLFIKNSLGVLVPTPAGILPLSGTGNASINSSKTGTPVW
;
A
#
# COMPACT_ATOMS: atom_id res chain seq x y z
N MET A 1 -47.74 20.43 -52.39
CA MET A 1 -47.73 18.97 -52.15
C MET A 1 -46.34 18.57 -51.65
N TYR A 2 -46.07 18.70 -50.34
CA TYR A 2 -44.74 18.44 -49.76
C TYR A 2 -44.70 17.01 -49.19
N ARG A 3 -44.23 16.03 -49.97
CA ARG A 3 -43.87 14.71 -49.43
C ARG A 3 -42.57 14.87 -48.66
N LYS A 4 -42.66 15.18 -47.36
CA LYS A 4 -41.50 15.08 -46.45
C LYS A 4 -40.95 13.66 -46.54
N SER A 5 -39.64 13.53 -46.75
CA SER A 5 -38.93 12.25 -46.92
C SER A 5 -39.01 11.42 -45.62
N LEU A 6 -40.10 10.67 -45.49
CA LEU A 6 -40.33 9.73 -44.38
C LEU A 6 -39.21 8.69 -44.30
N ILE A 7 -38.63 8.33 -45.46
CA ILE A 7 -37.54 7.37 -45.61
C ILE A 7 -36.25 7.89 -44.95
N GLY A 8 -35.95 9.18 -45.07
CA GLY A 8 -34.79 9.80 -44.41
C GLY A 8 -34.93 9.81 -42.90
N SER A 9 -36.12 10.16 -42.39
CA SER A 9 -36.40 10.19 -40.95
C SER A 9 -36.37 8.80 -40.30
N VAL A 10 -36.87 7.78 -41.00
CA VAL A 10 -36.82 6.38 -40.54
C VAL A 10 -35.37 5.85 -40.56
N GLY A 11 -34.59 6.18 -41.59
CA GLY A 11 -33.18 5.80 -41.68
C GLY A 11 -32.33 6.38 -40.54
N VAL A 12 -32.57 7.63 -40.17
CA VAL A 12 -31.89 8.29 -39.03
C VAL A 12 -32.27 7.63 -37.71
N LEU A 13 -33.54 7.31 -37.49
CA LEU A 13 -33.99 6.61 -36.28
C LEU A 13 -33.40 5.19 -36.19
N LEU A 14 -33.29 4.47 -37.31
CA LEU A 14 -32.67 3.15 -37.37
C LEU A 14 -31.17 3.21 -37.04
N PHE A 15 -30.47 4.23 -37.51
CA PHE A 15 -29.06 4.46 -37.21
C PHE A 15 -28.83 4.71 -35.71
N PHE A 16 -29.66 5.54 -35.07
CA PHE A 16 -29.59 5.77 -33.61
C PHE A 16 -29.97 4.53 -32.79
N TYR A 17 -30.90 3.71 -33.29
CA TYR A 17 -31.25 2.43 -32.67
C TYR A 17 -30.08 1.43 -32.71
N ILE A 18 -29.33 1.37 -33.82
CA ILE A 18 -28.15 0.48 -33.94
C ILE A 18 -27.02 0.92 -32.99
N ILE A 19 -26.81 2.23 -32.81
CA ILE A 19 -25.76 2.75 -31.91
C ILE A 19 -26.09 2.51 -30.42
N SER A 20 -27.37 2.40 -30.06
CA SER A 20 -27.81 2.21 -28.67
C SER A 20 -27.66 0.77 -28.15
N TYR A 21 -27.20 -0.18 -28.97
CA TYR A 21 -26.96 -1.58 -28.57
C TYR A 21 -25.56 -1.87 -28.01
N HIS A 22 -24.67 -0.88 -27.94
CA HIS A 22 -23.34 -1.11 -27.36
C HIS A 22 -23.42 -1.15 -25.83
N SER A 23 -23.51 -2.37 -25.29
CA SER A 23 -23.27 -2.64 -23.89
C SER A 23 -21.78 -2.37 -23.58
N ALA A 24 -21.48 -1.18 -23.04
CA ALA A 24 -20.15 -0.86 -22.55
C ALA A 24 -19.92 -1.57 -21.21
N ASN A 25 -19.02 -2.54 -21.19
CA ASN A 25 -18.55 -3.16 -19.95
C ASN A 25 -17.41 -2.31 -19.37
N ALA A 26 -17.60 -1.76 -18.17
CA ALA A 26 -16.57 -0.98 -17.47
C ALA A 26 -15.47 -1.90 -16.91
N GLN A 27 -14.56 -2.35 -17.79
CA GLN A 27 -13.41 -3.19 -17.43
C GLN A 27 -12.21 -2.37 -16.97
N PHE A 28 -12.13 -1.10 -17.38
CA PHE A 28 -11.04 -0.19 -17.04
C PHE A 28 -11.52 0.85 -16.02
N SER A 29 -10.66 1.17 -15.06
CA SER A 29 -10.88 2.21 -14.06
C SER A 29 -9.64 3.10 -13.94
N LEU A 30 -9.86 4.41 -13.85
CA LEU A 30 -8.84 5.41 -13.61
C LEU A 30 -9.34 6.33 -12.51
N THR A 31 -8.61 6.41 -11.40
CA THR A 31 -8.95 7.24 -10.25
C THR A 31 -7.78 8.16 -9.92
N ALA A 32 -8.06 9.47 -9.84
CA ALA A 32 -7.12 10.46 -9.34
C ALA A 32 -7.59 10.96 -7.96
N GLN A 33 -6.64 11.16 -7.06
CA GLN A 33 -6.88 11.71 -5.74
C GLN A 33 -5.87 12.81 -5.46
N LEU A 34 -6.38 13.95 -4.99
CA LEU A 34 -5.60 15.03 -4.42
C LEU A 34 -6.14 15.29 -3.00
N ARG A 35 -5.32 15.03 -1.98
CA ARG A 35 -5.70 15.21 -0.58
C ARG A 35 -4.70 16.11 0.14
N THR A 36 -5.10 17.33 0.42
CA THR A 36 -4.35 18.28 1.25
C THR A 36 -4.82 18.20 2.70
N ARG A 37 -3.91 18.46 3.65
CA ARG A 37 -4.22 18.52 5.07
C ARG A 37 -3.30 19.51 5.75
N THR A 38 -3.90 20.56 6.31
CA THR A 38 -3.22 21.49 7.21
C THR A 38 -3.39 21.01 8.64
N GLU A 39 -2.30 20.96 9.40
CA GLU A 39 -2.31 20.56 10.81
C GLU A 39 -1.63 21.62 11.67
N VAL A 40 -2.19 21.83 12.87
CA VAL A 40 -1.57 22.60 13.95
C VAL A 40 -1.24 21.63 15.07
N ARG A 41 0.03 21.56 15.47
CA ARG A 41 0.52 20.62 16.47
C ARG A 41 1.19 21.37 17.61
N ASN A 42 0.77 21.07 18.83
CA ASN A 42 1.33 21.63 20.05
C ASN A 42 1.55 20.50 21.07
N GLY A 43 2.74 19.89 21.06
CA GLY A 43 3.08 18.77 21.95
C GLY A 43 2.71 17.39 21.42
N LEU A 44 2.59 17.23 20.10
CA LEU A 44 2.38 15.91 19.49
C LEU A 44 3.71 15.12 19.47
N GLY A 45 3.74 13.96 20.12
CA GLY A 45 4.88 13.02 20.09
C GLY A 45 5.96 13.27 21.14
N ASN A 46 6.05 14.50 21.69
CA ASN A 46 6.89 14.82 22.85
C ASN A 46 6.40 16.09 23.55
N LEU A 47 6.87 16.33 24.78
CA LEU A 47 6.60 17.56 25.52
C LEU A 47 7.20 18.78 24.80
N VAL A 48 6.46 19.89 24.83
CA VAL A 48 6.88 21.15 24.22
C VAL A 48 7.89 21.85 25.13
N LEU A 49 8.99 22.33 24.55
CA LEU A 49 9.95 23.16 25.28
C LEU A 49 9.30 24.49 25.71
N LYS A 50 9.62 24.95 26.91
CA LYS A 50 9.08 26.20 27.44
C LYS A 50 9.48 27.36 26.50
N GLY A 51 8.49 28.10 26.02
CA GLY A 51 8.67 29.24 25.12
C GLY A 51 8.62 28.90 23.62
N SER A 52 8.47 27.64 23.23
CA SER A 52 8.28 27.26 21.83
C SER A 52 6.83 27.48 21.37
N GLY A 53 6.66 27.96 20.13
CA GLY A 53 5.35 28.07 19.47
C GLY A 53 4.85 26.74 18.89
N PRO A 54 3.56 26.65 18.50
CA PRO A 54 3.01 25.47 17.84
C PRO A 54 3.59 25.30 16.43
N ALA A 55 3.66 24.06 15.95
CA ALA A 55 4.02 23.75 14.57
C ALA A 55 2.78 23.82 13.67
N VAL A 56 2.90 24.49 12.52
CA VAL A 56 1.85 24.59 11.51
C VAL A 56 2.43 24.21 10.16
N PHE A 57 1.78 23.29 9.46
CA PHE A 57 2.23 22.86 8.13
C PHE A 57 1.07 22.29 7.32
N THR A 58 1.24 22.27 6.00
CA THR A 58 0.31 21.62 5.07
C THR A 58 0.99 20.42 4.43
N SER A 59 0.35 19.26 4.51
CA SER A 59 0.76 18.04 3.81
C SER A 59 -0.18 17.75 2.65
N GLN A 60 0.31 17.03 1.65
CA GLN A 60 -0.46 16.63 0.48
C GLN A 60 -0.14 15.20 0.08
N ARG A 61 -1.17 14.48 -0.35
CA ARG A 61 -1.10 13.24 -1.10
C ARG A 61 -1.69 13.45 -2.50
N THR A 62 -0.94 13.09 -3.52
CA THR A 62 -1.44 12.96 -4.89
C THR A 62 -1.33 11.49 -5.28
N ARG A 63 -2.43 10.83 -5.66
CA ARG A 63 -2.45 9.41 -6.03
C ARG A 63 -3.18 9.22 -7.35
N LEU A 64 -2.60 8.43 -8.23
CA LEU A 64 -3.22 7.98 -9.47
C LEU A 64 -3.30 6.46 -9.44
N SER A 65 -4.50 5.91 -9.62
CA SER A 65 -4.75 4.48 -9.59
C SER A 65 -5.43 4.02 -10.87
N VAL A 66 -4.93 2.93 -11.43
CA VAL A 66 -5.43 2.28 -12.64
C VAL A 66 -5.82 0.86 -12.28
N GLY A 67 -7.01 0.44 -12.69
CA GLY A 67 -7.46 -0.93 -12.53
C GLY A 67 -8.01 -1.49 -13.84
N TYR A 68 -7.75 -2.77 -14.09
CA TYR A 68 -8.32 -3.47 -15.23
C TYR A 68 -8.87 -4.84 -14.81
N LYS A 69 -10.08 -5.16 -15.26
CA LYS A 69 -10.82 -6.37 -14.86
C LYS A 69 -11.30 -7.15 -16.08
N THR A 70 -10.91 -8.43 -16.11
CA THR A 70 -11.42 -9.45 -17.02
C THR A 70 -12.26 -10.47 -16.24
N THR A 71 -12.75 -11.52 -16.91
CA THR A 71 -13.55 -12.58 -16.29
C THR A 71 -12.82 -13.33 -15.17
N ARG A 72 -11.51 -13.53 -15.29
CA ARG A 72 -10.70 -14.29 -14.30
C ARG A 72 -9.58 -13.49 -13.65
N LEU A 73 -9.16 -12.39 -14.25
CA LEU A 73 -8.01 -11.62 -13.78
C LEU A 73 -8.44 -10.17 -13.51
N THR A 74 -8.12 -9.69 -12.31
CA THR A 74 -8.19 -8.26 -11.95
C THR A 74 -6.79 -7.78 -11.65
N VAL A 75 -6.37 -6.67 -12.22
CA VAL A 75 -5.07 -6.04 -11.94
C VAL A 75 -5.28 -4.62 -11.43
N GLY A 76 -4.40 -4.18 -10.53
CA GLY A 76 -4.44 -2.85 -9.94
C GLY A 76 -3.03 -2.28 -9.78
N VAL A 77 -2.84 -1.03 -10.17
CA VAL A 77 -1.60 -0.27 -10.01
C VAL A 77 -1.95 1.11 -9.45
N SER A 78 -1.22 1.55 -8.44
CA SER A 78 -1.39 2.86 -7.85
C SER A 78 -0.02 3.50 -7.59
N ILE A 79 0.19 4.69 -8.15
CA ILE A 79 1.34 5.53 -7.85
C ILE A 79 0.89 6.70 -6.98
N GLN A 80 1.73 7.10 -6.03
CA GLN A 80 1.46 8.28 -5.23
C GLN A 80 2.70 9.08 -4.89
N ASP A 81 2.50 10.37 -4.67
CA ASP A 81 3.45 11.30 -4.10
C ASP A 81 2.88 11.84 -2.78
N VAL A 82 3.73 11.92 -1.75
CA VAL A 82 3.37 12.43 -0.42
C VAL A 82 4.43 13.44 0.03
N ARG A 83 3.99 14.65 0.37
CA ARG A 83 4.89 15.74 0.77
C ARG A 83 4.29 16.74 1.74
N VAL A 84 5.14 17.40 2.50
CA VAL A 84 4.83 18.68 3.15
C VAL A 84 5.16 19.81 2.17
N TRP A 85 4.31 20.84 2.12
CA TRP A 85 4.51 22.00 1.25
C TRP A 85 5.77 22.76 1.66
N GLY A 86 6.65 23.03 0.71
CA GLY A 86 7.92 23.74 0.96
C GLY A 86 8.97 22.92 1.70
N GLN A 87 8.82 21.59 1.80
CA GLN A 87 9.80 20.73 2.50
C GLN A 87 11.12 20.52 1.74
N ASP A 88 11.20 20.98 0.50
CA ASP A 88 12.40 20.85 -0.33
C ASP A 88 13.49 21.76 0.24
N ALA A 89 14.70 21.23 0.44
CA ALA A 89 15.84 22.00 0.95
C ALA A 89 16.22 23.13 -0.02
N SER A 90 15.96 22.94 -1.32
CA SER A 90 16.04 23.97 -2.34
C SER A 90 15.19 23.57 -3.54
N SER A 91 14.56 24.56 -4.20
CA SER A 91 13.73 24.35 -5.40
C SER A 91 14.51 23.84 -6.62
N ILE A 92 15.83 23.75 -6.53
CA ILE A 92 16.74 23.32 -7.60
C ILE A 92 17.70 22.20 -7.17
N SER A 93 17.57 21.67 -5.95
CA SER A 93 18.47 20.63 -5.45
C SER A 93 18.03 19.25 -5.90
N ASN A 94 18.97 18.49 -6.45
CA ASN A 94 18.78 17.06 -6.75
C ASN A 94 18.95 16.17 -5.49
N ALA A 95 19.30 16.75 -4.33
CA ALA A 95 19.62 15.99 -3.12
C ALA A 95 18.40 15.52 -2.30
N ASP A 96 17.20 16.03 -2.58
CA ASP A 96 16.00 15.81 -1.76
C ASP A 96 15.32 14.43 -1.93
N GLY A 97 15.93 13.52 -2.69
CA GLY A 97 15.45 12.15 -2.88
C GLY A 97 14.11 12.04 -3.63
N ASN A 98 13.73 10.81 -3.98
CA ASN A 98 12.46 10.55 -4.67
C ASN A 98 11.30 10.40 -3.68
N ARG A 99 10.19 11.08 -3.95
CA ARG A 99 8.95 11.05 -3.14
C ARG A 99 7.79 10.36 -3.85
N LEU A 100 7.93 10.14 -5.15
CA LEU A 100 7.04 9.32 -5.93
C LEU A 100 7.29 7.85 -5.58
N MET A 101 6.22 7.15 -5.21
CA MET A 101 6.29 5.74 -4.83
C MET A 101 5.15 4.94 -5.43
N LEU A 102 5.44 3.67 -5.73
CA LEU A 102 4.43 2.68 -6.07
C LEU A 102 3.70 2.26 -4.78
N HIS A 103 2.44 2.69 -4.67
CA HIS A 103 1.58 2.43 -3.53
C HIS A 103 0.95 1.04 -3.59
N GLU A 104 0.38 0.67 -4.75
CA GLU A 104 -0.15 -0.66 -5.04
C GLU A 104 0.33 -1.15 -6.41
N GLY A 105 0.48 -2.45 -6.56
CA GLY A 105 0.87 -3.13 -7.78
C GLY A 105 0.62 -4.63 -7.60
N TRP A 106 -0.56 -5.08 -8.01
CA TRP A 106 -1.03 -6.44 -7.73
C TRP A 106 -1.89 -7.01 -8.86
N ALA A 107 -2.02 -8.33 -8.85
CA ALA A 107 -2.93 -9.11 -9.70
C ALA A 107 -3.72 -10.09 -8.84
N ASP A 108 -5.03 -10.21 -9.08
CA ASP A 108 -5.96 -11.14 -8.42
C ASP A 108 -6.54 -12.09 -9.48
N LEU A 109 -6.15 -13.37 -9.40
CA LEU A 109 -6.55 -14.41 -10.34
C LEU A 109 -7.59 -15.34 -9.69
N ILE A 110 -8.74 -15.47 -10.34
CA ILE A 110 -9.81 -16.39 -9.95
C ILE A 110 -9.43 -17.80 -10.42
N LEU A 111 -9.17 -18.67 -9.45
CA LEU A 111 -8.78 -20.07 -9.67
C LEU A 111 -10.00 -20.97 -9.82
N ALA A 112 -11.04 -20.75 -9.02
CA ALA A 112 -12.28 -21.51 -9.08
C ALA A 112 -13.49 -20.62 -8.74
N ASN A 113 -14.60 -20.84 -9.45
CA ASN A 113 -15.87 -20.14 -9.20
C ASN A 113 -17.03 -21.10 -9.45
N LYS A 114 -18.07 -21.07 -8.61
CA LYS A 114 -19.29 -21.88 -8.77
C LYS A 114 -19.99 -21.64 -10.11
N ALA A 115 -19.91 -20.44 -10.67
CA ALA A 115 -20.47 -20.12 -11.98
C ALA A 115 -19.65 -20.69 -13.15
N ASP A 116 -18.42 -21.15 -12.89
CA ASP A 116 -17.47 -21.58 -13.92
C ASP A 116 -17.56 -23.09 -14.19
N THR A 117 -17.99 -23.47 -15.39
CA THR A 117 -18.14 -24.86 -15.84
C THR A 117 -16.83 -25.55 -16.25
N SER A 118 -15.71 -24.84 -16.30
CA SER A 118 -14.42 -25.41 -16.72
C SER A 118 -13.87 -26.48 -15.76
N PHE A 119 -14.19 -26.41 -14.46
CA PHE A 119 -13.76 -27.38 -13.46
C PHE A 119 -14.95 -28.10 -12.80
N LYS A 120 -14.98 -29.43 -12.91
CA LYS A 120 -16.06 -30.28 -12.38
C LYS A 120 -15.99 -30.47 -10.86
N PHE A 121 -14.81 -30.37 -10.25
CA PHE A 121 -14.63 -30.47 -8.80
C PHE A 121 -14.77 -29.09 -8.14
N ARG A 122 -15.79 -28.91 -7.29
CA ARG A 122 -16.12 -27.61 -6.67
C ARG A 122 -16.32 -27.74 -5.16
N LEU A 123 -15.26 -28.09 -4.44
CA LEU A 123 -15.29 -28.14 -2.97
C LEU A 123 -15.59 -26.75 -2.36
N LEU A 124 -15.12 -25.68 -3.00
CA LEU A 124 -15.29 -24.28 -2.59
C LEU A 124 -16.03 -23.49 -3.67
N ASN A 125 -16.85 -22.50 -3.28
CA ASN A 125 -17.67 -21.74 -4.24
C ASN A 125 -16.85 -20.69 -4.99
N TYR A 126 -15.81 -20.16 -4.35
CA TYR A 126 -14.91 -19.16 -4.92
C TYR A 126 -13.52 -19.36 -4.34
N VAL A 127 -12.50 -19.32 -5.20
CA VAL A 127 -11.09 -19.31 -4.83
C VAL A 127 -10.37 -18.33 -5.73
N SER A 128 -9.62 -17.39 -5.15
CA SER A 128 -8.74 -16.49 -5.89
C SER A 128 -7.39 -16.33 -5.21
N LEU A 129 -6.36 -16.03 -6.00
CA LEU A 129 -5.01 -15.75 -5.54
C LEU A 129 -4.64 -14.33 -5.94
N LYS A 130 -4.44 -13.46 -4.94
CA LYS A 130 -3.99 -12.09 -5.12
C LYS A 130 -2.52 -11.95 -4.74
N ILE A 131 -1.67 -11.61 -5.70
CA ILE A 131 -0.22 -11.49 -5.56
C ILE A 131 0.22 -10.06 -5.85
N GLY A 132 1.16 -9.58 -5.04
CA GLY A 132 1.86 -8.30 -5.24
C GLY A 132 1.68 -7.34 -4.07
N ARG A 133 2.04 -6.08 -4.31
CA ARG A 133 1.92 -4.98 -3.35
C ARG A 133 0.47 -4.53 -3.25
N GLN A 134 -0.16 -4.67 -2.10
CA GLN A 134 -1.58 -4.42 -1.93
C GLN A 134 -1.93 -3.90 -0.54
N GLU A 135 -3.03 -3.16 -0.45
CA GLU A 135 -3.63 -2.82 0.86
C GLU A 135 -4.42 -4.01 1.43
N LEU A 136 -4.55 -4.02 2.76
CA LEU A 136 -5.41 -4.94 3.50
C LEU A 136 -6.40 -4.17 4.36
N MET A 137 -7.65 -4.61 4.31
CA MET A 137 -8.75 -4.04 5.08
C MET A 137 -9.65 -5.19 5.56
N TYR A 138 -9.63 -5.44 6.88
CA TYR A 138 -10.45 -6.47 7.52
C TYR A 138 -11.14 -5.88 8.75
N ASP A 139 -12.38 -6.32 8.99
CA ASP A 139 -13.22 -5.89 10.10
C ASP A 139 -13.31 -4.36 10.24
N ASP A 140 -13.73 -3.67 9.17
CA ASP A 140 -13.81 -2.20 9.13
C ASP A 140 -12.52 -1.51 9.62
N VAL A 141 -11.35 -2.04 9.21
CA VAL A 141 -10.01 -1.49 9.51
C VAL A 141 -9.57 -1.75 10.97
N ARG A 142 -10.34 -2.50 11.78
CA ARG A 142 -10.01 -2.79 13.19
C ARG A 142 -8.95 -3.87 13.36
N LEU A 143 -9.05 -4.96 12.59
CA LEU A 143 -8.08 -6.05 12.65
C LEU A 143 -6.84 -5.70 11.83
N LEU A 144 -7.05 -5.36 10.57
CA LEU A 144 -6.01 -4.93 9.65
C LEU A 144 -6.53 -3.77 8.83
N GLY A 145 -5.73 -2.72 8.77
CA GLY A 145 -6.11 -1.47 8.16
C GLY A 145 -5.02 -0.88 7.27
N ASN A 146 -5.47 -0.23 6.21
CA ASN A 146 -4.62 0.47 5.25
C ASN A 146 -4.08 1.82 5.77
N LEU A 147 -4.38 2.19 7.02
CA LEU A 147 -3.87 3.41 7.67
C LEU A 147 -4.10 4.67 6.82
N ASP A 148 -5.25 4.76 6.14
CA ASP A 148 -5.49 5.83 5.17
C ASP A 148 -5.54 7.22 5.81
N TRP A 149 -5.67 7.31 7.15
CA TRP A 149 -5.55 8.56 7.88
C TRP A 149 -4.17 9.21 7.71
N LEU A 150 -3.09 8.44 7.56
CA LEU A 150 -1.77 8.99 7.21
C LEU A 150 -1.69 9.22 5.71
N GLN A 151 -0.95 10.25 5.29
CA GLN A 151 -0.77 10.54 3.86
C GLN A 151 -0.09 9.38 3.13
N GLN A 152 0.79 8.63 3.78
CA GLN A 152 1.53 7.51 3.20
C GLN A 152 0.66 6.29 2.92
N ALA A 153 -0.38 6.06 3.74
CA ALA A 153 -1.11 4.79 3.84
C ALA A 153 -0.19 3.57 4.06
N ARG A 154 -0.77 2.39 4.25
CA ARG A 154 -0.07 1.14 4.54
C ARG A 154 -0.40 0.09 3.50
N ARG A 155 0.64 -0.59 3.01
CA ARG A 155 0.55 -1.67 2.02
C ARG A 155 1.49 -2.81 2.40
N HIS A 156 1.24 -3.98 1.82
CA HIS A 156 1.98 -5.21 2.05
C HIS A 156 2.34 -5.89 0.73
N ASP A 157 3.56 -6.39 0.64
CA ASP A 157 4.02 -7.21 -0.48
C ASP A 157 3.77 -8.69 -0.12
N MET A 158 2.78 -9.30 -0.74
CA MET A 158 2.31 -10.62 -0.31
C MET A 158 1.55 -11.42 -1.39
N ALA A 159 1.42 -12.72 -1.13
CA ALA A 159 0.44 -13.58 -1.78
C ALA A 159 -0.73 -13.84 -0.82
N LEU A 160 -1.95 -13.69 -1.31
CA LEU A 160 -3.19 -13.81 -0.54
C LEU A 160 -4.15 -14.77 -1.25
N LEU A 161 -4.34 -15.95 -0.68
CA LEU A 161 -5.35 -16.90 -1.13
C LEU A 161 -6.68 -16.57 -0.45
N LYS A 162 -7.71 -16.30 -1.23
CA LYS A 162 -9.05 -15.96 -0.74
C LYS A 162 -10.02 -17.07 -1.11
N THR A 163 -10.89 -17.44 -0.20
CA THR A 163 -11.96 -18.38 -0.50
C THR A 163 -13.27 -18.02 0.18
N ILE A 164 -14.37 -18.28 -0.54
CA ILE A 164 -15.73 -18.12 -0.01
C ILE A 164 -16.48 -19.43 -0.25
N HIS A 165 -17.14 -19.93 0.79
CA HIS A 165 -18.02 -21.09 0.71
C HIS A 165 -19.21 -20.92 1.65
N LYS A 166 -20.43 -20.93 1.10
CA LYS A 166 -21.70 -20.87 1.85
C LYS A 166 -21.75 -19.78 2.95
N GLY A 167 -21.27 -18.59 2.64
CA GLY A 167 -21.26 -17.44 3.57
C GLY A 167 -20.05 -17.38 4.49
N PHE A 168 -19.19 -18.40 4.51
CA PHE A 168 -17.90 -18.35 5.19
C PHE A 168 -16.82 -17.81 4.25
N GLN A 169 -16.00 -16.87 4.73
CA GLN A 169 -14.85 -16.32 4.01
C GLN A 169 -13.56 -16.63 4.78
N VAL A 170 -12.55 -17.12 4.09
CA VAL A 170 -11.21 -17.38 4.63
C VAL A 170 -10.18 -16.80 3.70
N ASP A 171 -9.29 -15.99 4.25
CA ASP A 171 -8.16 -15.43 3.54
C ASP A 171 -6.86 -15.87 4.23
N ILE A 172 -5.92 -16.43 3.47
CA ILE A 172 -4.61 -16.89 3.95
C ILE A 172 -3.54 -16.08 3.23
N GLY A 173 -2.83 -15.26 4.00
CA GLY A 173 -1.78 -14.37 3.48
C GLY A 173 -0.38 -14.85 3.85
N PHE A 174 0.55 -14.76 2.90
CA PHE A 174 1.99 -14.91 3.13
C PHE A 174 2.73 -13.68 2.60
N ALA A 175 3.35 -12.94 3.51
CA ALA A 175 4.13 -11.74 3.20
C ALA A 175 5.61 -12.00 3.44
N TYR A 176 6.46 -11.50 2.54
CA TYR A 176 7.90 -11.67 2.62
C TYR A 176 8.59 -10.34 2.26
N ASN A 177 9.34 -9.78 3.21
CA ASN A 177 10.00 -8.49 3.06
C ASN A 177 11.51 -8.70 3.15
N GLN A 178 12.29 -8.00 2.32
CA GLN A 178 13.75 -8.03 2.31
C GLN A 178 14.29 -6.59 2.22
N ASN A 179 15.46 -6.34 2.82
CA ASN A 179 16.09 -5.01 2.78
C ASN A 179 16.90 -4.78 1.49
N SER A 180 17.45 -5.85 0.91
CA SER A 180 18.21 -5.81 -0.32
C SER A 180 17.97 -7.08 -1.13
N ASP A 181 18.52 -7.12 -2.33
CA ASP A 181 18.62 -8.31 -3.17
C ASP A 181 19.65 -9.34 -2.66
N ALA A 182 20.26 -9.07 -1.50
CA ALA A 182 21.31 -9.85 -0.86
C ALA A 182 22.53 -10.11 -1.77
N PHE A 183 22.83 -9.25 -2.74
CA PHE A 183 24.02 -9.42 -3.57
C PHE A 183 25.31 -9.29 -2.75
N GLY A 184 26.09 -10.37 -2.68
CA GLY A 184 27.36 -10.41 -1.93
C GLY A 184 27.21 -10.56 -0.40
N ILE A 185 25.99 -10.77 0.11
CA ILE A 185 25.73 -11.04 1.52
C ILE A 185 24.87 -12.30 1.69
N THR A 186 24.89 -12.91 2.87
CA THR A 186 24.04 -14.07 3.20
C THR A 186 22.98 -13.65 4.22
N ASN A 187 21.95 -14.49 4.40
CA ASN A 187 20.79 -14.25 5.27
C ASN A 187 19.71 -13.32 4.66
N THR A 188 18.48 -13.49 5.14
CA THR A 188 17.27 -12.82 4.68
C THR A 188 16.50 -12.15 5.82
N ALA A 189 17.19 -11.86 6.93
CA ALA A 189 16.58 -11.18 8.06
C ALA A 189 16.13 -9.76 7.64
N TYR A 190 14.84 -9.47 7.83
CA TYR A 190 14.28 -8.15 7.57
C TYR A 190 14.47 -7.23 8.78
N VAL A 191 14.96 -6.03 8.50
CA VAL A 191 15.30 -4.98 9.44
C VAL A 191 14.43 -3.76 9.10
N PRO A 192 13.38 -3.45 9.89
CA PRO A 192 12.51 -2.31 9.62
C PRO A 192 13.27 -0.98 9.74
N ALA A 193 12.81 0.05 9.06
CA ALA A 193 13.49 1.36 9.04
C ALA A 193 13.42 2.14 10.37
N ASN A 194 12.61 1.73 11.33
CA ASN A 194 12.40 2.44 12.59
C ASN A 194 13.26 1.88 13.73
N ILE A 195 14.54 1.68 13.46
CA ILE A 195 15.51 1.19 14.43
C ILE A 195 16.34 2.38 14.93
N PRO A 196 16.67 2.46 16.23
CA PRO A 196 17.57 3.49 16.72
C PRO A 196 18.83 3.57 15.88
N LEU A 197 19.22 4.77 15.44
CA LEU A 197 20.45 4.97 14.67
C LEU A 197 21.71 4.65 15.48
N PHE A 198 21.61 4.67 16.81
CA PHE A 198 22.69 4.39 17.73
C PHE A 198 22.23 3.42 18.83
N ILE A 199 23.11 2.49 19.19
CA ILE A 199 22.98 1.59 20.33
C ILE A 199 24.18 1.77 21.26
N LYS A 200 24.02 1.43 22.54
CA LYS A 200 25.16 1.39 23.47
C LYS A 200 25.93 0.09 23.26
N ASN A 201 27.25 0.17 23.13
CA ASN A 201 28.13 -1.00 23.20
C ASN A 201 28.25 -1.50 24.66
N SER A 202 29.01 -2.57 24.89
CA SER A 202 29.27 -3.14 26.22
C SER A 202 29.93 -2.16 27.21
N LEU A 203 30.53 -1.08 26.72
CA LEU A 203 31.15 -0.01 27.50
C LEU A 203 30.19 1.17 27.73
N GLY A 204 28.94 1.08 27.29
CA GLY A 204 27.93 2.13 27.44
C GLY A 204 28.07 3.30 26.44
N VAL A 205 29.00 3.22 25.48
CA VAL A 205 29.24 4.24 24.45
C VAL A 205 28.26 4.08 23.30
N LEU A 206 27.67 5.19 22.85
CA LEU A 206 26.79 5.19 21.67
C LEU A 206 27.61 4.94 20.41
N VAL A 207 27.28 3.84 19.72
CA VAL A 207 27.85 3.46 18.43
C VAL A 207 26.74 3.34 17.40
N PRO A 208 26.99 3.60 16.10
CA PRO A 208 25.99 3.39 15.05
C PRO A 208 25.47 1.96 15.09
N THR A 209 24.16 1.79 14.95
CA THR A 209 23.55 0.45 14.92
C THR A 209 24.06 -0.30 13.70
N PRO A 210 24.72 -1.46 13.87
CA PRO A 210 25.23 -2.21 12.73
C PRO A 210 24.10 -2.64 11.79
N ALA A 211 24.36 -2.62 10.49
CA ALA A 211 23.42 -3.08 9.48
C ALA A 211 23.03 -4.55 9.75
N GLY A 212 21.75 -4.89 9.63
CA GLY A 212 21.27 -6.25 9.87
C GLY A 212 20.83 -6.56 11.31
N ILE A 213 21.05 -5.65 12.27
CA ILE A 213 20.70 -5.88 13.68
C ILE A 213 19.34 -5.28 14.03
N LEU A 214 18.48 -6.11 14.63
CA LEU A 214 17.32 -5.66 15.41
C LEU A 214 17.75 -5.49 16.88
N PRO A 215 17.95 -4.26 17.38
CA PRO A 215 18.26 -4.07 18.79
C PRO A 215 17.08 -4.52 19.64
N LEU A 216 17.34 -5.50 20.50
CA LEU A 216 16.33 -6.12 21.38
C LEU A 216 15.81 -5.18 22.49
N SER A 217 16.26 -3.93 22.53
CA SER A 217 15.79 -2.92 23.48
C SER A 217 15.62 -1.56 22.78
N GLY A 218 14.38 -1.05 22.80
CA GLY A 218 14.00 0.24 22.21
C GLY A 218 14.24 1.44 23.12
N THR A 219 15.06 1.30 24.17
CA THR A 219 15.31 2.38 25.11
C THR A 219 16.66 2.11 25.75
N GLY A 220 17.48 3.13 25.90
CA GLY A 220 18.69 3.09 26.72
C GLY A 220 18.37 2.93 28.21
N ASN A 221 17.62 1.89 28.58
CA ASN A 221 17.33 1.52 29.94
C ASN A 221 18.39 0.52 30.41
N ALA A 222 19.05 0.83 31.52
CA ALA A 222 20.20 0.11 32.07
C ALA A 222 19.87 -1.33 32.56
N SER A 223 18.62 -1.78 32.40
CA SER A 223 18.16 -3.10 32.82
C SER A 223 18.24 -4.18 31.74
N ILE A 224 18.73 -3.87 30.54
CA ILE A 224 18.87 -4.85 29.43
C ILE A 224 20.32 -4.86 28.93
N ASN A 225 21.27 -4.93 29.86
CA ASN A 225 22.62 -5.37 29.54
C ASN A 225 22.64 -6.87 29.27
N SER A 226 23.45 -7.22 28.29
CA SER A 226 23.85 -8.59 27.96
C SER A 226 24.14 -9.44 29.20
N SER A 227 23.47 -10.60 29.23
CA SER A 227 23.79 -11.86 29.91
C SER A 227 23.83 -11.94 31.44
N LYS A 228 22.99 -12.84 31.98
CA LYS A 228 23.03 -13.37 33.36
C LYS A 228 24.26 -14.27 33.63
N THR A 229 25.05 -14.57 32.60
CA THR A 229 26.29 -15.37 32.66
C THR A 229 27.43 -14.55 32.07
N GLY A 230 28.18 -13.87 32.95
CA GLY A 230 29.25 -12.96 32.56
C GLY A 230 30.49 -13.68 32.04
N THR A 231 31.14 -13.04 31.06
CA THR A 231 32.60 -12.77 31.05
C THR A 231 32.89 -11.77 29.93
N PRO A 232 33.57 -10.64 30.20
CA PRO A 232 34.13 -9.81 29.13
C PRO A 232 35.33 -10.53 28.53
N VAL A 233 35.42 -10.57 27.19
CA VAL A 233 36.65 -10.96 26.49
C VAL A 233 37.49 -9.69 26.32
N TRP A 234 38.74 -9.77 26.80
CA TRP A 234 39.73 -8.68 26.85
C TRP A 234 40.09 -8.13 25.47
#